data_AF-A0A7Z1PXG0-F1
#
_entry.id   AF-A0A7Z1PXG0-F1
#
_cell.length_a   1.000
_cell.length_b   1.000
_cell.length_c   1.000
_cell.angle_alpha   90.00
_cell.angle_beta   90.00
_cell.angle_gamma   90.00
#
_symmetry.space_group_name_H-M   'P 1'
#
loop_
_entity.id
_entity.type
_entity.pdbx_description
1 polymer ?
#
loop_
_entity_poly.entity_id
_entity_poly.type
_entity_poly.pdbx_seq_one_letter_code
_entity_poly.pdbx_strand_id
1 'polypeptide(L)'
;MLNKNEDHLPALTPDEGALISDIYMKKTIDEVATAYNQDSKSLTFSQIPYNTRTAIIDLAYNYGTNLRKVTPVFWNDIVSHNWQKAYDEFMDFKDNNPGRRKKEGGLVHIDIINNLYLTII
;
A
#
# COMPACT_ATOMS: atom_id res chain seq x y z
N MET A 1 38.05 17.11 15.83
CA MET A 1 38.45 16.30 14.65
C MET A 1 37.45 15.17 14.53
N LEU A 2 36.71 15.09 13.43
CA LEU A 2 35.82 13.97 13.13
C LEU A 2 36.68 12.82 12.56
N ASN A 3 36.48 11.59 13.05
CA ASN A 3 37.20 10.42 12.58
C ASN A 3 36.83 10.09 11.13
N LYS A 4 37.83 10.01 10.25
CA LYS A 4 37.73 9.68 8.82
C LYS A 4 37.42 8.20 8.52
N ASN A 5 36.41 7.62 9.18
CA ASN A 5 36.02 6.21 8.94
C ASN A 5 34.53 6.07 8.55
N GLU A 6 33.91 7.10 7.98
CA GLU A 6 32.52 7.04 7.47
C GLU A 6 32.43 6.90 5.94
N ASP A 7 33.55 6.82 5.23
CA ASP A 7 33.53 6.56 3.80
C ASP A 7 33.40 5.06 3.54
N HIS A 8 32.36 4.72 2.76
CA HIS A 8 31.97 3.43 2.17
C HIS A 8 31.20 2.41 3.06
N LEU A 9 29.93 2.69 3.35
CA LEU A 9 28.98 1.56 3.30
C LEU A 9 29.09 0.95 1.88
N PRO A 10 29.24 -0.37 1.73
CA PRO A 10 29.29 -0.97 0.41
C PRO A 10 27.98 -0.64 -0.32
N ALA A 11 28.09 -0.01 -1.48
CA ALA A 11 26.93 0.21 -2.34
C ALA A 11 26.42 -1.16 -2.79
N LEU A 12 25.11 -1.38 -2.65
CA LEU A 12 24.49 -2.58 -3.17
C LEU A 12 24.62 -2.58 -4.70
N THR A 13 24.95 -3.75 -5.26
CA THR A 13 24.75 -3.98 -6.69
C THR A 13 23.25 -3.87 -7.02
N PRO A 14 22.89 -3.60 -8.29
CA PRO A 14 21.48 -3.60 -8.71
C PRO A 14 20.75 -4.90 -8.33
N ASP A 15 21.42 -6.05 -8.44
CA ASP A 15 20.84 -7.36 -8.12
C ASP A 15 20.60 -7.53 -6.61
N GLU A 16 21.55 -7.10 -5.77
CA GLU A 16 21.37 -7.12 -4.31
C GLU A 16 20.25 -6.15 -3.88
N GLY A 17 20.19 -4.96 -4.49
CA GLY A 17 19.13 -3.99 -4.26
C GLY A 17 17.76 -4.53 -4.66
N ALA A 18 17.66 -5.20 -5.80
CA ALA A 18 16.43 -5.84 -6.26
C ALA A 18 16.02 -6.99 -5.33
N LEU A 19 16.95 -7.88 -4.96
CA LEU A 19 16.68 -9.00 -4.06
C LEU A 19 16.12 -8.54 -2.71
N ILE A 20 16.76 -7.54 -2.09
CA ILE A 20 16.26 -6.99 -0.82
C ILE A 20 14.89 -6.33 -1.01
N SER A 21 14.71 -5.58 -2.10
CA SER A 21 13.42 -4.95 -2.41
C SER A 21 12.30 -5.98 -2.56
N ASP A 22 12.56 -7.09 -3.27
CA ASP A 22 11.60 -8.17 -3.50
C ASP A 22 11.23 -8.89 -2.19
N ILE A 23 12.21 -9.13 -1.31
CA ILE A 23 11.99 -9.74 0.01
C ILE A 23 11.05 -8.86 0.86
N TYR A 24 11.34 -7.55 0.95
CA TYR A 24 10.53 -6.62 1.73
C TYR A 24 9.16 -6.39 1.09
N MET A 25 9.08 -6.32 -0.24
CA MET A 25 7.81 -6.20 -0.96
C MET A 25 6.93 -7.42 -0.71
N LYS A 26 7.48 -8.63 -0.86
CA LYS A 26 6.75 -9.87 -0.59
C LYS A 26 6.26 -9.93 0.85
N LYS A 27 7.11 -9.61 1.83
CA LYS A 27 6.73 -9.55 3.24
C LYS A 27 5.58 -8.56 3.48
N THR A 28 5.67 -7.36 2.88
CA THR A 28 4.64 -6.31 3.00
C THR A 28 3.31 -6.79 2.42
N ILE A 29 3.34 -7.41 1.24
CA ILE A 29 2.16 -7.99 0.60
C ILE A 29 1.53 -9.06 1.47
N ASP A 30 2.32 -10.02 1.96
CA ASP A 30 1.82 -11.14 2.76
C ASP A 30 1.17 -10.67 4.07
N GLU A 31 1.79 -9.72 4.78
CA GLU A 31 1.27 -9.17 6.02
C GLU A 31 -0.03 -8.37 5.81
N VAL A 32 -0.06 -7.48 4.80
CA VAL A 32 -1.26 -6.69 4.48
C VAL A 32 -2.39 -7.57 3.99
N ALA A 33 -2.11 -8.54 3.10
CA ALA A 33 -3.11 -9.46 2.59
C ALA A 33 -3.70 -10.33 3.72
N THR A 34 -2.86 -10.80 4.64
CA THR A 34 -3.30 -11.56 5.81
C THR A 34 -4.22 -10.73 6.69
N ALA A 35 -3.82 -9.51 7.05
CA ALA A 35 -4.63 -8.62 7.88
C ALA A 35 -5.96 -8.25 7.20
N TYR A 36 -5.93 -7.97 5.89
CA TYR A 36 -7.14 -7.67 5.12
C TYR A 36 -8.09 -8.87 5.08
N ASN A 37 -7.59 -10.07 4.81
CA ASN A 37 -8.38 -11.29 4.74
C ASN A 37 -9.00 -11.69 6.09
N GLN A 38 -8.40 -11.27 7.21
CA GLN A 38 -8.95 -11.49 8.55
C GLN A 38 -10.15 -10.58 8.85
N ASP A 39 -10.16 -9.36 8.32
CA ASP A 39 -11.19 -8.35 8.60
C ASP A 39 -12.29 -8.25 7.54
N SER A 40 -11.94 -8.53 6.29
CA SER A 40 -12.86 -8.46 5.17
C SER A 40 -13.85 -9.64 5.21
N LYS A 41 -15.13 -9.34 5.01
CA LYS A 41 -16.21 -10.31 5.18
C LYS A 41 -16.53 -11.17 3.94
N SER A 42 -16.26 -10.66 2.73
CA SER A 42 -16.72 -11.29 1.48
C SER A 42 -15.71 -11.26 0.34
N LEU A 43 -14.62 -10.52 0.46
CA LEU A 43 -13.57 -10.43 -0.56
C LEU A 43 -12.21 -10.70 0.07
N THR A 44 -11.40 -11.54 -0.56
CA THR A 44 -10.00 -11.68 -0.22
C THR A 44 -9.16 -10.59 -0.91
N PHE A 45 -7.98 -10.29 -0.38
CA PHE A 45 -7.09 -9.28 -0.92
C PHE A 45 -6.73 -9.58 -2.37
N SER A 46 -6.48 -10.84 -2.73
CA SER A 46 -6.20 -11.26 -4.11
C SER A 46 -7.38 -11.10 -5.07
N GLN A 47 -8.57 -10.84 -4.58
CA GLN A 47 -9.73 -10.51 -5.40
C GLN A 47 -9.85 -9.00 -5.64
N ILE A 48 -9.22 -8.14 -4.85
CA ILE A 48 -9.18 -6.70 -5.13
C ILE A 48 -8.47 -6.45 -6.48
N PRO A 49 -8.96 -5.55 -7.35
CA PRO A 49 -8.28 -5.20 -8.60
C PRO A 49 -6.81 -4.76 -8.40
N TYR A 50 -5.99 -4.99 -9.43
CA TYR A 50 -4.54 -4.85 -9.34
C TYR A 50 -4.08 -3.45 -8.92
N ASN A 51 -4.63 -2.37 -9.51
CA ASN A 51 -4.16 -1.01 -9.22
C ASN A 51 -4.44 -0.64 -7.76
N THR A 52 -5.59 -1.07 -7.24
CA THR A 52 -5.99 -0.84 -5.85
C THR A 52 -5.13 -1.62 -4.87
N ARG A 53 -4.79 -2.87 -5.18
CA ARG A 53 -3.78 -3.59 -4.37
C ARG A 53 -2.46 -2.84 -4.35
N THR A 54 -2.00 -2.35 -5.49
CA THR A 54 -0.75 -1.56 -5.59
C THR A 54 -0.82 -0.30 -4.73
N ALA A 55 -1.94 0.44 -4.75
CA ALA A 55 -2.14 1.62 -3.92
C ALA A 55 -2.08 1.31 -2.42
N ILE A 56 -2.71 0.22 -1.98
CA ILE A 56 -2.71 -0.21 -0.57
C ILE A 56 -1.29 -0.61 -0.13
N ILE A 57 -0.57 -1.35 -0.97
CA ILE A 57 0.80 -1.80 -0.66
C ILE A 57 1.78 -0.63 -0.66
N ASP A 58 1.66 0.34 -1.56
CA ASP A 58 2.50 1.54 -1.56
C ASP A 58 2.31 2.37 -0.27
N LEU A 59 1.06 2.49 0.22
CA LEU A 59 0.77 3.12 1.50
C LEU A 59 1.42 2.35 2.66
N ALA A 60 1.26 1.02 2.69
CA ALA A 60 1.86 0.16 3.72
C ALA A 60 3.39 0.21 3.73
N TYR A 61 4.03 0.35 2.56
CA TYR A 61 5.48 0.51 2.48
C TYR A 61 5.97 1.78 3.20
N ASN A 62 5.16 2.84 3.22
CA ASN A 62 5.51 4.11 3.87
C ASN A 62 5.15 4.15 5.36
N TYR A 63 4.02 3.57 5.74
CA TYR A 63 3.48 3.69 7.10
C TYR A 63 3.65 2.41 7.95
N GLY A 64 4.21 1.36 7.36
CA GLY A 64 4.26 0.02 7.92
C GLY A 64 2.99 -0.78 7.62
N THR A 65 3.10 -2.10 7.82
CA THR A 65 2.05 -3.06 7.44
C THR A 65 0.83 -3.04 8.34
N ASN A 66 0.90 -2.45 9.54
CA ASN A 66 -0.21 -2.33 10.47
C ASN A 66 -1.12 -1.12 10.17
N LEU A 67 -1.65 -1.07 8.93
CA LEU A 67 -2.55 -0.01 8.46
C LEU A 67 -3.80 0.15 9.34
N ARG A 68 -4.28 -0.93 9.97
CA ARG A 68 -5.38 -0.89 10.95
C ARG A 68 -5.12 0.13 12.06
N LYS A 69 -3.87 0.23 12.53
CA LYS A 69 -3.49 1.14 13.62
C LYS A 69 -3.12 2.53 13.10
N VAL A 70 -2.34 2.61 12.02
CA VAL A 70 -1.74 3.87 11.57
C VAL A 70 -2.66 4.69 10.66
N THR A 71 -3.61 4.04 9.99
CA THR A 71 -4.57 4.67 9.07
C THR A 71 -5.97 4.04 9.26
N PRO A 72 -6.57 4.15 10.47
CA PRO A 72 -7.75 3.37 10.83
C PRO A 72 -8.99 3.67 9.97
N VAL A 73 -9.17 4.92 9.52
CA VAL A 73 -10.29 5.31 8.65
C VAL A 73 -10.16 4.62 7.29
N PHE A 74 -9.04 4.84 6.61
CA PHE A 74 -8.72 4.16 5.36
C PHE A 74 -8.83 2.62 5.46
N TRP A 75 -8.31 2.03 6.54
CA TRP A 75 -8.39 0.59 6.77
C TRP A 75 -9.85 0.10 6.83
N ASN A 76 -10.68 0.78 7.60
CA ASN A 76 -12.11 0.44 7.73
C ASN A 76 -12.84 0.55 6.39
N ASP A 77 -12.49 1.53 5.56
CA ASP A 77 -13.10 1.68 4.23
C ASP A 77 -12.74 0.52 3.30
N ILE A 78 -11.46 0.10 3.24
CA ILE A 78 -11.07 -0.99 2.34
C ILE A 78 -11.64 -2.34 2.78
N VAL A 79 -11.67 -2.67 4.08
CA VAL A 79 -12.22 -3.96 4.56
C VAL A 79 -13.74 -4.02 4.48
N SER A 80 -14.40 -2.86 4.40
CA SER A 80 -15.85 -2.72 4.17
C SER A 80 -16.21 -2.50 2.70
N HIS A 81 -15.22 -2.54 1.80
CA HIS A 81 -15.37 -2.35 0.34
C HIS A 81 -15.96 -1.00 -0.06
N ASN A 82 -15.75 0.04 0.75
CA ASN A 82 -16.14 1.42 0.45
C ASN A 82 -15.10 2.09 -0.44
N TRP A 83 -14.90 1.59 -1.66
CA TRP A 83 -13.81 2.02 -2.54
C TRP A 83 -13.80 3.52 -2.85
N GLN A 84 -14.98 4.14 -2.97
CA GLN A 84 -15.09 5.59 -3.14
C GLN A 84 -14.54 6.36 -1.93
N LYS A 85 -14.86 5.91 -0.71
CA LYS A 85 -14.32 6.54 0.51
C LYS A 85 -12.82 6.31 0.64
N ALA A 86 -12.33 5.12 0.32
CA ALA A 86 -10.89 4.86 0.29
C ALA A 86 -10.14 5.78 -0.70
N TYR A 87 -10.74 6.06 -1.86
CA TYR A 87 -10.23 7.08 -2.79
C TYR A 87 -10.27 8.48 -2.17
N ASP A 88 -11.39 8.89 -1.57
CA ASP A 88 -11.54 10.22 -0.97
C ASP A 88 -10.50 10.44 0.16
N GLU A 89 -10.23 9.42 0.98
CA GLU A 89 -9.18 9.42 1.99
C GLU A 89 -7.79 9.64 1.38
N PHE A 90 -7.45 8.99 0.25
CA PHE A 90 -6.19 9.26 -0.46
C PHE A 90 -6.11 10.71 -0.98
N MET A 91 -7.24 11.27 -1.41
CA MET A 91 -7.28 12.64 -1.94
C MET A 91 -7.10 13.70 -0.85
N ASP A 92 -7.44 13.37 0.40
CA ASP A 92 -7.35 14.27 1.54
C ASP A 92 -6.61 13.69 2.76
N PHE A 93 -5.57 12.89 2.53
CA PHE A 93 -4.88 12.09 3.55
C PHE A 93 -4.17 12.90 4.66
N LYS A 94 -4.04 14.23 4.49
CA LYS A 94 -3.41 15.20 5.42
C LYS A 94 -1.96 14.93 5.84
N ASP A 95 -1.23 14.05 5.15
CA ASP A 95 0.18 13.85 5.42
C ASP A 95 1.09 14.89 4.73
N ASN A 96 2.38 14.79 5.01
CA ASN A 96 3.41 15.66 4.41
C ASN A 96 3.74 15.29 2.95
N ASN A 97 3.08 14.29 2.36
CA ASN A 97 3.33 13.83 1.00
C ASN A 97 2.04 13.67 0.16
N PRO A 98 1.23 14.73 0.04
CA PRO A 98 -0.07 14.67 -0.63
C PRO A 98 0.05 14.31 -2.12
N GLY A 99 1.18 14.61 -2.75
CA GLY A 99 1.43 14.26 -4.15
C GLY A 99 1.53 12.75 -4.38
N ARG A 100 2.11 12.00 -3.42
CA ARG A 100 2.15 10.54 -3.48
C ARG A 100 0.76 9.95 -3.21
N ARG A 101 0.09 10.42 -2.16
CA ARG A 101 -1.27 9.98 -1.79
C ARG A 101 -2.26 10.09 -2.95
N LYS A 102 -2.23 11.20 -3.69
CA LYS A 102 -3.07 11.40 -4.88
C LYS A 102 -2.76 10.43 -6.03
N LYS A 103 -1.51 9.99 -6.19
CA LYS A 103 -1.15 8.97 -7.20
C LYS A 103 -1.71 7.60 -6.82
N GLU A 104 -1.64 7.22 -5.55
CA GLU A 104 -2.26 5.99 -5.04
C GLU A 104 -3.79 6.07 -5.16
N GLY A 105 -4.41 7.20 -4.80
CA GLY A 105 -5.83 7.44 -5.06
C GLY A 105 -6.18 7.32 -6.55
N GLY A 106 -5.34 7.84 -7.45
CA GLY A 106 -5.52 7.70 -8.89
C GLY A 106 -5.60 6.25 -9.36
N LEU A 107 -4.79 5.35 -8.78
CA LEU A 107 -4.86 3.91 -9.04
C LEU A 107 -6.21 3.31 -8.61
N VAL A 108 -6.70 3.68 -7.43
CA VAL A 108 -8.03 3.26 -6.95
C VAL A 108 -9.13 3.78 -7.88
N HIS A 109 -9.04 5.04 -8.30
CA HIS A 109 -10.01 5.66 -9.21
C HIS A 109 -10.08 4.94 -10.55
N ILE A 110 -8.95 4.53 -11.13
CA ILE A 110 -8.89 3.74 -12.37
C ILE A 110 -9.74 2.47 -12.23
N ASP A 111 -9.66 1.75 -11.11
CA ASP A 111 -10.43 0.52 -10.92
C ASP A 111 -11.93 0.81 -10.70
N ILE A 112 -12.27 1.95 -10.08
CA ILE A 112 -13.66 2.40 -9.90
C ILE A 112 -14.30 2.69 -11.27
N ILE A 113 -13.68 3.53 -12.10
CA ILE A 113 -14.28 3.95 -13.39
C ILE A 113 -14.38 2.81 -14.40
N ASN A 114 -13.51 1.80 -14.27
CA ASN A 114 -13.56 0.59 -15.08
C ASN A 114 -14.49 -0.49 -14.50
N ASN A 115 -15.23 -0.18 -13.42
CA ASN A 115 -16.19 -1.08 -12.78
C ASN A 115 -15.59 -2.43 -12.34
N LEU A 116 -14.30 -2.47 -12.02
CA LEU A 116 -13.59 -3.73 -11.75
C LEU A 116 -13.95 -4.38 -10.41
N TYR A 117 -14.70 -3.67 -9.55
CA TYR A 117 -15.20 -4.19 -8.28
C TYR A 117 -16.57 -4.86 -8.38
N LEU A 118 -17.35 -4.57 -9.43
CA LEU A 118 -18.71 -5.10 -9.61
C LEU A 118 -18.73 -6.53 -10.15
N THR A 119 -17.62 -7.01 -10.69
CA THR A 119 -17.45 -8.36 -11.28
C THR A 119 -17.18 -9.46 -10.26
N ILE A 120 -17.12 -9.13 -8.97
CA ILE A 120 -16.62 -10.03 -7.91
C ILE A 120 -17.72 -10.38 -6.88
N ILE A 121 -18.97 -10.02 -7.17
CA ILE A 121 -20.14 -10.27 -6.31
C ILE A 121 -21.10 -11.25 -7.00
#